data_AF-A0AA96VZ95-F1
#
_entry.id   AF-A0AA96VZ95-F1
#
_cell.length_a   1.000
_cell.length_b   1.000
_cell.length_c   1.000
_cell.angle_alpha   90.00
_cell.angle_beta   90.00
_cell.angle_gamma   90.00
#
_symmetry.space_group_name_H-M   'P 1'
#
loop_
_entity.id
_entity.type
_entity.pdbx_description
1 polymer ?
#
loop_
_entity_poly.entity_id
_entity_poly.type
_entity_poly.pdbx_seq_one_letter_code
_entity_poly.pdbx_strand_id
1 'polypeptide(L)'
;MDLQTLNAHRSASTGVRMSVHSSKTLKVTMVTGQDLLAKAGSMIAYDGYVQFDGPPATLRRSAEEMVTGEGGKLMLCRGDGDLYLADYGGDVLVLHLNNEALSVNGPTLLACDASLQLSIEPVKGLAKLSGSGLTNLVIRGTGWVALVSRGVPISLDCAERETYVDPDALIAWTDGLDMKARRTIKAGALIGRGSGEAFQIGFKGRGFVVVQPSEDTGDRFKIRG
;
A
#
# COMPACT_ATOMS: atom_id res chain seq x y z
N MET A 1 -17.18 -27.03 22.96
CA MET A 1 -16.92 -25.81 22.17
C MET A 1 -17.53 -26.04 20.80
N ASP A 2 -18.47 -25.18 20.38
CA ASP A 2 -19.16 -25.34 19.11
C ASP A 2 -18.27 -24.85 17.96
N LEU A 3 -17.81 -25.77 17.12
CA LEU A 3 -16.99 -25.46 15.95
C LEU A 3 -17.82 -24.94 14.78
N GLN A 4 -19.16 -25.12 14.79
CA GLN A 4 -20.02 -24.67 13.69
C GLN A 4 -20.10 -23.14 13.62
N THR A 5 -20.24 -22.47 14.76
CA THR A 5 -20.20 -21.00 14.84
C THR A 5 -18.83 -20.41 14.47
N LEU A 6 -17.73 -21.08 14.83
CA LEU A 6 -16.37 -20.65 14.45
C LEU A 6 -16.09 -20.81 12.95
N ASN A 7 -16.71 -21.78 12.28
CA ASN A 7 -16.51 -22.02 10.85
C ASN A 7 -17.01 -20.88 9.96
N ALA A 8 -17.92 -20.04 10.43
CA ALA A 8 -18.38 -18.85 9.70
C ALA A 8 -17.25 -17.81 9.45
N HIS A 9 -16.16 -17.89 10.22
CA HIS A 9 -15.02 -16.98 10.13
C HIS A 9 -13.85 -17.55 9.31
N ARG A 10 -14.00 -18.66 8.58
CA ARG A 10 -12.91 -19.29 7.79
C ARG A 10 -12.76 -18.78 6.35
N SER A 11 -13.53 -17.79 5.93
CA SER A 11 -13.59 -17.40 4.51
C SER A 11 -12.27 -16.86 3.98
N ALA A 12 -11.63 -17.61 3.10
CA ALA A 12 -10.72 -17.12 2.06
C ALA A 12 -10.74 -18.13 0.90
N SER A 13 -10.57 -17.66 -0.34
CA SER A 13 -10.47 -18.54 -1.50
C SER A 13 -9.28 -19.49 -1.35
N THR A 14 -9.51 -20.80 -1.38
CA THR A 14 -8.45 -21.80 -1.37
C THR A 14 -7.71 -21.80 -2.69
N GLY A 15 -6.37 -21.77 -2.67
CA GLY A 15 -5.53 -21.90 -3.87
C GLY A 15 -5.09 -20.58 -4.53
N VAL A 16 -5.47 -19.43 -3.99
CA VAL A 16 -4.95 -18.12 -4.44
C VAL A 16 -3.81 -17.69 -3.52
N ARG A 17 -2.66 -17.32 -4.11
CA ARG A 17 -1.43 -16.91 -3.39
C ARG A 17 -1.69 -15.80 -2.34
N MET A 18 -2.42 -14.74 -2.71
CA MET A 18 -2.87 -13.69 -1.79
C MET A 18 -4.38 -13.46 -1.94
N SER A 19 -5.10 -13.40 -0.82
CA SER A 19 -6.54 -13.16 -0.83
C SER A 19 -7.01 -12.40 0.40
N VAL A 20 -8.11 -11.66 0.26
CA VAL A 20 -8.79 -11.00 1.38
C VAL A 20 -9.60 -12.05 2.14
N HIS A 21 -9.21 -12.37 3.37
CA HIS A 21 -9.93 -13.32 4.24
C HIS A 21 -11.15 -12.64 4.88
N SER A 22 -10.91 -11.51 5.53
CA SER A 22 -11.95 -10.55 5.90
C SER A 22 -11.57 -9.21 5.31
N SER A 23 -12.48 -8.24 5.26
CA SER A 23 -12.12 -6.92 4.72
C SER A 23 -10.89 -6.31 5.42
N LYS A 24 -10.56 -6.75 6.65
CA LYS A 24 -9.44 -6.26 7.47
C LYS A 24 -8.25 -7.22 7.58
N THR A 25 -8.29 -8.36 6.88
CA THR A 25 -7.31 -9.43 7.03
C THR A 25 -6.88 -9.98 5.69
N LEU A 26 -5.58 -9.92 5.44
CA LEU A 26 -4.94 -10.60 4.32
C LEU A 26 -4.63 -12.04 4.72
N LYS A 27 -4.95 -12.99 3.85
CA LYS A 27 -4.43 -14.34 3.88
C LYS A 27 -3.42 -14.51 2.74
N VAL A 28 -2.26 -15.07 3.06
CA VAL A 28 -1.22 -15.43 2.10
C VAL A 28 -0.92 -16.91 2.23
N THR A 29 -1.05 -17.67 1.14
CA THR A 29 -0.59 -19.06 1.11
C THR A 29 0.89 -19.07 0.79
N MET A 30 1.71 -19.41 1.80
CA MET A 30 3.16 -19.50 1.75
C MET A 30 3.61 -20.82 1.14
N VAL A 31 4.58 -20.73 0.22
CA VAL A 31 5.21 -21.88 -0.42
C VAL A 31 6.72 -21.62 -0.46
N THR A 32 7.52 -22.61 -0.11
CA THR A 32 8.99 -22.51 -0.16
C THR A 32 9.45 -22.11 -1.57
N GLY A 33 10.30 -21.08 -1.66
CA GLY A 33 10.76 -20.48 -2.91
C GLY A 33 9.88 -19.32 -3.41
N GLN A 34 8.74 -19.06 -2.76
CA GLN A 34 7.87 -17.90 -2.99
C GLN A 34 7.82 -17.01 -1.74
N ASP A 35 8.98 -16.46 -1.41
CA ASP A 35 9.18 -15.60 -0.25
C ASP A 35 8.28 -14.35 -0.31
N LEU A 36 7.91 -13.85 0.86
CA LEU A 36 7.05 -12.68 1.02
C LEU A 36 7.77 -11.57 1.77
N LEU A 37 7.64 -10.33 1.30
CA LEU A 37 7.92 -9.15 2.11
C LEU A 37 6.61 -8.67 2.72
N ALA A 38 6.58 -8.46 4.03
CA ALA A 38 5.39 -7.99 4.74
C ALA A 38 5.74 -6.86 5.69
N LYS A 39 4.78 -6.02 6.05
CA LYS A 39 4.94 -4.98 7.07
C LYS A 39 5.27 -5.64 8.41
N ALA A 40 6.39 -5.29 9.02
CA ALA A 40 6.82 -5.83 10.29
C ALA A 40 5.78 -5.51 11.38
N GLY A 41 5.44 -6.52 12.18
CA GLY A 41 4.40 -6.41 13.21
C GLY A 41 2.97 -6.54 12.69
N SER A 42 2.75 -6.75 11.40
CA SER A 42 1.40 -6.98 10.84
C SER A 42 0.95 -8.45 10.93
N MET A 43 1.82 -9.38 11.34
CA MET A 43 1.46 -10.78 11.54
C MET A 43 0.52 -10.95 12.73
N ILE A 44 -0.63 -11.58 12.46
CA ILE A 44 -1.64 -11.87 13.48
C ILE A 44 -1.84 -13.38 13.71
N ALA A 45 -1.55 -14.22 12.72
CA ALA A 45 -1.57 -15.68 12.84
C ALA A 45 -0.79 -16.33 11.69
N TYR A 46 -0.37 -17.58 11.88
CA TYR A 46 0.06 -18.46 10.79
C TYR A 46 -0.29 -19.92 11.13
N ASP A 47 -0.45 -20.74 10.09
CA ASP A 47 -0.57 -22.20 10.16
C ASP A 47 0.53 -22.83 9.28
N GLY A 48 1.03 -24.00 9.65
CA GLY A 48 2.18 -24.62 9.02
C GLY A 48 3.52 -24.04 9.48
N TYR A 49 4.52 -24.06 8.59
CA TYR A 49 5.89 -23.65 8.88
C TYR A 49 6.19 -22.31 8.19
N VAL A 50 6.20 -21.23 8.96
CA VAL A 50 6.57 -19.89 8.48
C VAL A 50 7.68 -19.31 9.35
N GLN A 51 8.80 -18.94 8.72
CA GLN A 51 9.93 -18.27 9.35
C GLN A 51 9.91 -16.78 9.01
N PHE A 52 10.37 -15.97 9.96
CA PHE A 52 10.39 -14.51 9.86
C PHE A 52 11.81 -13.99 10.08
N ASP A 53 12.33 -13.25 9.10
CA ASP A 53 13.65 -12.65 9.12
C ASP A 53 13.58 -11.14 8.84
N GLY A 54 14.70 -10.45 9.05
CA GLY A 54 14.89 -9.12 8.49
C GLY A 54 14.88 -9.15 6.95
N PRO A 55 14.67 -7.99 6.30
CA PRO A 55 14.69 -7.91 4.84
C PRO A 55 16.06 -8.36 4.31
N PRO A 56 16.13 -8.99 3.12
CA PRO A 56 17.39 -9.41 2.52
C PRO A 56 18.36 -8.24 2.40
N ALA A 57 19.68 -8.49 2.46
CA ALA A 57 20.69 -7.44 2.34
C ALA A 57 20.53 -6.58 1.07
N THR A 58 20.06 -7.19 -0.04
CA THR A 58 19.77 -6.51 -1.31
C THR A 58 18.63 -5.52 -1.24
N LEU A 59 17.64 -5.76 -0.37
CA LEU A 59 16.49 -4.89 -0.14
C LEU A 59 16.62 -4.08 1.15
N ARG A 60 17.71 -4.28 1.91
CA ARG A 60 17.92 -3.63 3.19
C ARG A 60 17.98 -2.12 3.06
N ARG A 61 18.61 -1.61 2.00
CA ARG A 61 18.65 -0.17 1.71
C ARG A 61 17.27 0.38 1.37
N SER A 62 16.53 -0.25 0.45
CA SER A 62 15.15 0.17 0.13
C SER A 62 14.24 0.08 1.36
N ALA A 63 14.41 -0.95 2.18
CA ALA A 63 13.66 -1.13 3.42
C ALA A 63 14.03 -0.09 4.48
N GLU A 64 15.31 0.24 4.65
CA GLU A 64 15.77 1.31 5.54
C GLU A 64 15.31 2.69 5.05
N GLU A 65 15.34 2.95 3.75
CA GLU A 65 14.83 4.19 3.14
C GLU A 65 13.31 4.32 3.34
N MET A 66 12.55 3.22 3.18
CA MET A 66 11.14 3.15 3.57
C MET A 66 10.97 3.53 5.04
N VAL A 67 11.82 3.04 5.95
CA VAL A 67 11.78 3.31 7.39
C VAL A 67 12.10 4.77 7.75
N THR A 68 12.97 5.43 6.98
CA THR A 68 13.39 6.81 7.28
C THR A 68 12.45 7.90 6.76
N GLY A 69 11.57 7.56 5.81
CA GLY A 69 10.75 8.54 5.12
C GLY A 69 9.26 8.42 5.44
N GLU A 70 8.63 7.31 5.05
CA GLU A 70 7.16 7.24 5.00
C GLU A 70 6.62 5.80 5.17
N GLY A 71 7.42 4.73 5.07
CA GLY A 71 6.99 3.33 5.12
C GLY A 71 7.32 2.57 6.42
N GLY A 72 6.49 1.58 6.77
CA GLY A 72 6.79 0.69 7.89
C GLY A 72 8.02 -0.20 7.61
N LYS A 73 8.71 -0.65 8.67
CA LYS A 73 9.75 -1.69 8.55
C LYS A 73 9.16 -2.91 7.83
N LEU A 74 9.89 -3.50 6.88
CA LEU A 74 9.51 -4.78 6.27
C LEU A 74 10.16 -5.95 6.99
N MET A 75 9.47 -7.10 6.98
CA MET A 75 9.97 -8.41 7.40
C MET A 75 9.88 -9.38 6.22
N LEU A 76 10.79 -10.33 6.18
CA LEU A 76 10.82 -11.38 5.18
C LEU A 76 10.19 -12.65 5.76
N CYS A 77 9.22 -13.21 5.05
CA CYS A 77 8.51 -14.42 5.47
C CYS A 77 8.80 -15.55 4.49
N ARG A 78 9.13 -16.74 5.01
CA ARG A 78 9.49 -17.94 4.21
C ARG A 78 8.86 -19.20 4.77
N GLY A 79 8.66 -20.19 3.91
CA GLY A 79 8.22 -21.53 4.30
C GLY A 79 6.91 -21.93 3.64
N ASP A 80 6.22 -22.89 4.25
CA ASP A 80 5.05 -23.59 3.70
C ASP A 80 3.90 -23.55 4.70
N GLY A 81 2.78 -22.91 4.32
CA GLY A 81 1.65 -22.73 5.23
C GLY A 81 0.72 -21.60 4.83
N ASP A 82 -0.08 -21.12 5.78
CA ASP A 82 -0.95 -19.96 5.61
C ASP A 82 -0.52 -18.86 6.59
N LEU A 83 -0.29 -17.64 6.09
CA LEU A 83 0.07 -16.47 6.88
C LEU A 83 -1.08 -15.45 6.85
N TYR A 84 -1.42 -14.91 8.01
CA TYR A 84 -2.48 -13.92 8.17
C TYR A 84 -1.89 -12.59 8.64
N LEU A 85 -2.18 -11.53 7.89
CA LEU A 85 -1.64 -10.18 8.11
C LEU A 85 -2.78 -9.17 8.26
N ALA A 86 -2.60 -8.20 9.15
CA ALA A 86 -3.50 -7.06 9.32
C ALA A 86 -2.72 -5.82 9.81
N ASP A 87 -3.21 -4.63 9.46
CA ASP A 87 -2.62 -3.36 9.90
C ASP A 87 -3.72 -2.49 10.52
N TYR A 88 -3.80 -2.51 11.86
CA TYR A 88 -4.67 -1.65 12.66
C TYR A 88 -6.13 -1.50 12.21
N GLY A 89 -6.72 -2.57 11.66
CA GLY A 89 -8.10 -2.58 11.18
C GLY A 89 -8.34 -1.80 9.89
N GLY A 90 -7.28 -1.53 9.11
CA GLY A 90 -7.38 -1.03 7.74
C GLY A 90 -8.02 -2.05 6.80
N ASP A 91 -8.75 -1.56 5.79
CA ASP A 91 -9.29 -2.42 4.73
C ASP A 91 -8.17 -2.87 3.80
N VAL A 92 -8.09 -4.18 3.57
CA VAL A 92 -7.09 -4.81 2.72
C VAL A 92 -7.57 -4.78 1.28
N LEU A 93 -6.70 -4.33 0.39
CA LEU A 93 -6.84 -4.48 -1.05
C LEU A 93 -5.69 -5.31 -1.60
N VAL A 94 -5.98 -6.17 -2.57
CA VAL A 94 -5.00 -7.07 -3.19
C VAL A 94 -4.97 -6.82 -4.69
N LEU A 95 -3.77 -6.69 -5.23
CA LEU A 95 -3.46 -6.41 -6.62
C LEU A 95 -2.49 -7.47 -7.13
N HIS A 96 -2.66 -7.88 -8.39
CA HIS A 96 -1.69 -8.72 -9.08
C HIS A 96 -1.07 -7.92 -10.21
N LEU A 97 0.26 -7.73 -10.17
CA LEU A 97 1.02 -7.09 -11.24
C LEU A 97 1.37 -8.12 -12.32
N ASN A 98 1.24 -7.73 -13.59
CA ASN A 98 1.65 -8.58 -14.71
C ASN A 98 2.65 -7.86 -15.62
N ASN A 99 3.92 -7.90 -15.23
CA ASN A 99 5.00 -7.11 -15.84
C ASN A 99 4.67 -5.60 -15.87
N GLU A 100 4.14 -5.13 -14.75
CA GLU A 100 3.64 -3.78 -14.55
C GLU A 100 4.39 -3.10 -13.41
N ALA A 101 4.09 -1.82 -13.20
CA ALA A 101 4.64 -1.04 -12.12
C ALA A 101 3.54 -0.25 -11.42
N LEU A 102 3.62 -0.23 -10.09
CA LEU A 102 2.67 0.44 -9.21
C LEU A 102 3.46 1.38 -8.30
N SER A 103 3.10 2.66 -8.31
CA SER A 103 3.59 3.60 -7.30
C SER A 103 2.65 3.57 -6.10
N VAL A 104 3.22 3.50 -4.91
CA VAL A 104 2.53 3.22 -3.65
C VAL A 104 3.02 4.20 -2.59
N ASN A 105 2.08 4.75 -1.84
CA ASN A 105 2.34 5.45 -0.60
C ASN A 105 2.88 4.44 0.42
N GLY A 106 4.17 4.54 0.77
CA GLY A 106 4.91 3.54 1.54
C GLY A 106 4.24 2.97 2.80
N PRO A 107 3.58 3.76 3.68
CA PRO A 107 2.97 3.25 4.90
C PRO A 107 1.75 2.35 4.64
N THR A 108 1.15 2.44 3.44
CA THR A 108 0.00 1.62 3.01
C THR A 108 0.40 0.23 2.52
N LEU A 109 1.69 -0.05 2.30
CA LEU A 109 2.14 -1.38 1.91
C LEU A 109 1.97 -2.36 3.08
N LEU A 110 1.14 -3.40 2.86
CA LEU A 110 0.96 -4.49 3.83
C LEU A 110 1.88 -5.67 3.49
N ALA A 111 1.90 -6.10 2.23
CA ALA A 111 2.77 -7.18 1.77
C ALA A 111 2.98 -7.17 0.26
N CYS A 112 4.05 -7.80 -0.22
CA CYS A 112 4.26 -8.10 -1.63
C CYS A 112 5.15 -9.33 -1.81
N ASP A 113 5.04 -10.01 -2.95
CA ASP A 113 5.97 -11.10 -3.29
C ASP A 113 7.41 -10.58 -3.35
N ALA A 114 8.36 -11.29 -2.73
CA ALA A 114 9.75 -10.85 -2.63
C ALA A 114 10.50 -10.87 -3.97
N SER A 115 9.92 -11.46 -5.02
CA SER A 115 10.43 -11.42 -6.39
C SER A 115 10.21 -10.07 -7.08
N LEU A 116 9.33 -9.22 -6.54
CA LEU A 116 9.07 -7.88 -7.08
C LEU A 116 10.24 -6.93 -6.77
N GLN A 117 10.50 -6.00 -7.68
CA GLN A 117 11.52 -4.98 -7.51
C GLN A 117 10.93 -3.78 -6.76
N LEU A 118 11.60 -3.35 -5.69
CA LEU A 118 11.18 -2.21 -4.85
C LEU A 118 12.23 -1.08 -4.94
N SER A 119 11.80 0.08 -5.41
CA SER A 119 12.62 1.29 -5.54
C SER A 119 11.92 2.50 -4.92
N ILE A 120 12.66 3.38 -4.25
CA ILE A 120 12.17 4.70 -3.86
C ILE A 120 12.47 5.65 -5.02
N GLU A 121 11.43 6.21 -5.63
CA GLU A 121 11.56 7.07 -6.81
C GLU A 121 10.94 8.45 -6.53
N PRO A 122 11.58 9.55 -6.97
CA PRO A 122 10.95 10.86 -6.97
C PRO A 122 9.71 10.86 -7.89
N VAL A 123 8.62 11.46 -7.42
CA VAL A 123 7.40 11.57 -8.21
C VAL A 123 7.58 12.64 -9.28
N LYS A 124 7.70 12.19 -10.53
CA LYS A 124 7.83 13.05 -11.71
C LYS A 124 6.63 14.01 -11.81
N GLY A 125 6.88 15.26 -12.18
CA GLY A 125 5.83 16.29 -12.30
C GLY A 125 5.40 16.96 -10.98
N LEU A 126 5.79 16.42 -9.83
CA LEU A 126 5.50 16.96 -8.49
C LEU A 126 6.74 17.45 -7.72
N ALA A 127 7.93 17.33 -8.31
CA ALA A 127 9.21 17.70 -7.68
C ALA A 127 9.33 19.16 -7.20
N LYS A 128 8.45 20.07 -7.64
CA LYS A 128 8.44 21.49 -7.25
C LYS A 128 7.57 21.81 -6.03
N LEU A 129 6.92 20.82 -5.41
CA LEU A 129 5.87 21.04 -4.41
C LEU A 129 6.32 20.92 -2.96
N SER A 130 7.35 20.12 -2.70
CA SER A 130 8.02 20.10 -1.41
C SER A 130 9.47 20.50 -1.64
N GLY A 131 10.06 21.31 -0.75
CA GLY A 131 11.46 21.72 -0.85
C GLY A 131 12.46 20.55 -0.85
N SER A 132 12.00 19.33 -0.61
CA SER A 132 12.73 18.06 -0.65
C SER A 132 12.35 17.12 -1.82
N GLY A 133 11.33 17.45 -2.62
CA GLY A 133 10.71 16.52 -3.58
C GLY A 133 9.79 15.49 -2.89
N LEU A 134 8.70 15.09 -3.56
CA LEU A 134 7.86 13.98 -3.12
C LEU A 134 8.46 12.67 -3.67
N THR A 135 8.65 11.66 -2.83
CA THR A 135 9.12 10.34 -3.22
C THR A 135 8.00 9.32 -3.00
N ASN A 136 7.96 8.25 -3.78
CA ASN A 136 7.08 7.11 -3.50
C ASN A 136 7.81 5.79 -3.69
N LEU A 137 7.26 4.75 -3.06
CA LEU A 137 7.69 3.38 -3.30
C LEU A 137 7.13 2.94 -4.65
N VAL A 138 7.99 2.49 -5.55
CA VAL A 138 7.60 1.88 -6.80
C VAL A 138 7.87 0.39 -6.74
N ILE A 139 6.84 -0.40 -7.03
CA ILE A 139 6.88 -1.86 -7.04
C ILE A 139 6.72 -2.32 -8.49
N ARG A 140 7.69 -3.06 -9.03
CA ARG A 140 7.74 -3.46 -10.45
C ARG A 140 7.90 -4.97 -10.62
N GLY A 141 7.24 -5.53 -11.64
CA GLY A 141 7.40 -6.92 -12.07
C GLY A 141 6.09 -7.69 -12.19
N THR A 142 6.15 -9.00 -11.96
CA THR A 142 4.99 -9.90 -11.93
C THR A 142 4.89 -10.55 -10.56
N GLY A 143 3.75 -10.38 -9.90
CA GLY A 143 3.53 -10.87 -8.54
C GLY A 143 2.41 -10.15 -7.81
N TRP A 144 2.14 -10.58 -6.58
CA TRP A 144 1.07 -10.04 -5.77
C TRP A 144 1.55 -8.91 -4.85
N VAL A 145 0.68 -7.92 -4.67
CA VAL A 145 0.85 -6.78 -3.76
C VAL A 145 -0.44 -6.61 -2.96
N ALA A 146 -0.31 -6.42 -1.66
CA ALA A 146 -1.40 -6.10 -0.76
C ALA A 146 -1.15 -4.75 -0.09
N LEU A 147 -2.16 -3.89 -0.13
CA LEU A 147 -2.14 -2.57 0.50
C LEU A 147 -3.26 -2.46 1.54
N VAL A 148 -3.16 -1.46 2.41
CA VAL A 148 -4.17 -1.14 3.41
C VAL A 148 -4.72 0.26 3.21
N SER A 149 -6.03 0.39 3.42
CA SER A 149 -6.80 1.61 3.27
C SER A 149 -7.55 1.94 4.55
N ARG A 150 -7.70 3.21 4.88
CA ARG A 150 -8.62 3.65 5.94
C ARG A 150 -10.04 3.70 5.40
N GLY A 151 -10.79 2.60 5.53
CA GLY A 151 -12.11 2.44 4.92
C GLY A 151 -12.01 1.83 3.53
N VAL A 152 -13.17 1.53 2.93
CA VAL A 152 -13.23 0.88 1.62
C VAL A 152 -12.66 1.83 0.55
N PRO A 153 -11.56 1.45 -0.13
CA PRO A 153 -10.88 2.32 -1.09
C PRO A 153 -11.73 2.54 -2.35
N ILE A 154 -11.41 3.63 -3.06
CA ILE A 154 -11.99 3.96 -4.36
C ILE A 154 -10.89 3.84 -5.42
N SER A 155 -11.15 3.06 -6.47
CA SER A 155 -10.31 3.02 -7.66
C SER A 155 -10.95 3.87 -8.76
N LEU A 156 -10.17 4.77 -9.35
CA LEU A 156 -10.62 5.70 -10.37
C LEU A 156 -9.78 5.50 -11.64
N ASP A 157 -10.44 5.24 -12.75
CA ASP A 157 -9.81 5.16 -14.07
C ASP A 157 -9.39 6.56 -14.54
N CYS A 158 -8.16 6.68 -15.05
CA CYS A 158 -7.55 7.92 -15.53
C CYS A 158 -7.50 8.00 -17.07
N ALA A 159 -8.03 7.01 -17.79
CA ALA A 159 -7.93 6.91 -19.23
C ALA A 159 -8.88 7.86 -19.97
N GLU A 160 -10.13 7.98 -19.51
CA GLU A 160 -11.15 8.79 -20.20
C GLU A 160 -11.05 10.28 -19.88
N ARG A 161 -10.76 10.60 -18.61
CA ARG A 161 -10.71 11.97 -18.10
C ARG A 161 -9.60 12.12 -17.08
N GLU A 162 -9.17 13.36 -16.92
CA GLU A 162 -8.22 13.69 -15.88
C GLU A 162 -8.86 13.57 -14.49
N THR A 163 -8.22 12.81 -13.62
CA THR A 163 -8.68 12.53 -12.27
C THR A 163 -7.86 13.33 -11.27
N TYR A 164 -8.52 14.11 -10.41
CA TYR A 164 -7.88 14.92 -9.39
C TYR A 164 -8.14 14.35 -8.01
N VAL A 165 -7.08 14.19 -7.21
CA VAL A 165 -7.17 13.62 -5.86
C VAL A 165 -6.42 14.50 -4.85
N ASP A 166 -6.85 14.43 -3.60
CA ASP A 166 -6.08 14.96 -2.46
C ASP A 166 -4.86 14.05 -2.24
N PRO A 167 -3.62 14.58 -2.20
CA PRO A 167 -2.43 13.78 -1.86
C PRO A 167 -2.56 12.99 -0.55
N ASP A 168 -3.26 13.52 0.45
CA ASP A 168 -3.38 12.89 1.78
C ASP A 168 -4.38 11.71 1.77
N ALA A 169 -5.14 11.55 0.69
CA ALA A 169 -6.01 10.40 0.45
C ALA A 169 -5.40 9.37 -0.51
N LEU A 170 -4.22 9.63 -1.08
CA LEU A 170 -3.61 8.81 -2.12
C LEU A 170 -2.94 7.56 -1.54
N ILE A 171 -3.34 6.39 -2.04
CA ILE A 171 -2.76 5.09 -1.66
C ILE A 171 -1.77 4.61 -2.72
N ALA A 172 -2.20 4.57 -3.99
CA ALA A 172 -1.40 4.02 -5.08
C ALA A 172 -1.89 4.50 -6.44
N TRP A 173 -1.05 4.37 -7.46
CA TRP A 173 -1.44 4.60 -8.86
C TRP A 173 -0.58 3.80 -9.83
N THR A 174 -1.11 3.55 -11.02
CA THR A 174 -0.36 2.92 -12.11
C THR A 174 0.84 3.79 -12.49
N ASP A 175 2.04 3.21 -12.53
CA ASP A 175 3.23 3.94 -12.98
C ASP A 175 3.09 4.36 -14.46
N GLY A 176 3.64 5.52 -14.81
CA GLY A 176 3.57 6.07 -16.16
C GLY A 176 2.33 6.92 -16.48
N LEU A 177 1.44 7.16 -15.51
CA LEU A 177 0.42 8.21 -15.65
C LEU A 177 1.08 9.59 -15.75
N ASP A 178 0.51 10.46 -16.59
CA ASP A 178 0.86 11.87 -16.65
C ASP A 178 0.33 12.57 -15.39
N MET A 179 1.25 13.10 -14.59
CA MET A 179 0.94 13.72 -13.30
C MET A 179 1.15 15.23 -13.34
N LYS A 180 0.22 15.99 -12.76
CA LYS A 180 0.38 17.44 -12.60
C LYS A 180 -0.12 17.96 -11.27
N ALA A 181 0.59 18.96 -10.77
CA ALA A 181 0.18 19.75 -9.62
C ALA A 181 -0.96 20.71 -9.98
N ARG A 182 -2.05 20.71 -9.21
CA ARG A 182 -3.10 21.74 -9.31
C ARG A 182 -3.23 22.46 -7.98
N ARG A 183 -2.80 23.73 -7.96
CA ARG A 183 -3.10 24.65 -6.86
C ARG A 183 -4.40 25.36 -7.18
N THR A 184 -5.40 25.23 -6.31
CA THR A 184 -6.62 26.03 -6.41
C THR A 184 -6.56 27.14 -5.37
N ILE A 185 -6.31 28.37 -5.82
CA ILE A 185 -6.47 29.57 -5.01
C ILE A 185 -7.94 29.96 -5.12
N LYS A 186 -8.78 29.53 -4.17
CA LYS A 186 -10.15 30.07 -4.10
C LYS A 186 -10.11 31.30 -3.22
N ALA A 187 -10.33 32.48 -3.81
CA ALA A 187 -10.75 33.64 -3.03
C ALA A 187 -12.09 33.29 -2.37
N GLY A 188 -12.08 33.00 -1.07
CA GLY A 188 -13.28 32.92 -0.22
C GLY A 188 -13.73 31.55 0.29
N ALA A 189 -12.95 30.47 0.26
CA ALA A 189 -13.38 29.19 0.82
C ALA A 189 -12.64 28.81 2.12
N LEU A 190 -13.25 29.19 3.25
CA LEU A 190 -13.22 28.39 4.47
C LEU A 190 -13.68 26.97 4.12
N ILE A 191 -12.77 26.00 4.07
CA ILE A 191 -12.97 24.56 4.36
C ILE A 191 -11.56 23.93 4.36
N GLY A 192 -11.15 23.38 5.50
CA GLY A 192 -10.15 22.29 5.56
C GLY A 192 -8.74 22.64 6.03
N ARG A 193 -8.10 23.70 5.54
CA ARG A 193 -6.72 24.05 5.96
C ARG A 193 -6.60 25.55 6.13
N GLY A 194 -6.13 25.99 7.29
CA GLY A 194 -6.09 27.40 7.72
C GLY A 194 -5.27 28.39 6.88
N SER A 195 -4.86 28.06 5.64
CA SER A 195 -4.16 28.96 4.71
C SER A 195 -4.96 29.38 3.47
N GLY A 196 -6.12 28.76 3.18
CA GLY A 196 -6.94 29.09 1.99
C GLY A 196 -6.41 28.54 0.65
N GLU A 197 -5.36 27.71 0.65
CA GLU A 197 -4.84 27.03 -0.53
C GLU A 197 -5.20 25.54 -0.51
N ALA A 198 -5.91 25.06 -1.54
CA ALA A 198 -6.16 23.63 -1.75
C ALA A 198 -5.19 23.09 -2.80
N PHE A 199 -4.52 21.98 -2.47
CA PHE A 199 -3.57 21.32 -3.35
C PHE A 199 -4.12 19.96 -3.80
N GLN A 200 -4.09 19.70 -5.11
CA GLN A 200 -4.56 18.45 -5.70
C GLN A 200 -3.54 17.94 -6.71
N ILE A 201 -3.51 16.61 -6.89
CA ILE A 201 -2.72 15.96 -7.93
C ILE A 201 -3.66 15.49 -9.03
N GLY A 202 -3.41 15.93 -10.26
CA GLY A 202 -4.10 15.46 -11.46
C GLY A 202 -3.36 14.27 -12.09
N PHE A 203 -4.10 13.26 -12.48
CA PHE A 203 -3.64 12.04 -13.15
C PHE A 203 -4.34 11.87 -14.49
N LYS A 204 -3.59 11.53 -15.54
CA LYS A 204 -4.13 11.24 -16.87
C LYS A 204 -3.34 10.12 -17.55
N GLY A 205 -4.03 9.25 -18.28
CA GLY A 205 -3.42 8.16 -19.06
C GLY A 205 -4.01 6.80 -18.74
N ARG A 206 -3.55 5.77 -19.44
CA ARG A 206 -4.04 4.40 -19.24
C ARG A 206 -3.58 3.88 -17.88
N GLY A 207 -4.52 3.69 -16.97
CA GLY A 207 -4.26 3.20 -15.63
C GLY A 207 -5.27 3.74 -14.63
N PHE A 208 -5.00 3.53 -13.35
CA PHE A 208 -5.87 3.93 -12.28
C PHE A 208 -5.13 4.65 -11.17
N VAL A 209 -5.90 5.38 -10.36
CA VAL A 209 -5.48 5.89 -9.05
C VAL A 209 -6.37 5.28 -7.97
N VAL A 210 -5.79 4.94 -6.83
CA VAL A 210 -6.48 4.40 -5.65
C VAL A 210 -6.40 5.42 -4.54
N VAL A 211 -7.56 5.76 -3.99
CA VAL A 211 -7.69 6.67 -2.84
C VAL A 211 -8.45 6.00 -1.70
N GLN A 212 -8.11 6.37 -0.48
CA GLN A 212 -8.87 6.01 0.71
C GLN A 212 -9.95 7.06 1.00
N PRO A 213 -11.08 6.65 1.61
CA PRO A 213 -12.10 7.58 2.10
C PRO A 213 -11.67 8.23 3.43
N SER A 214 -10.43 8.73 3.50
CA SER A 214 -9.84 9.41 4.66
C SER A 214 -8.72 10.34 4.18
N GLU A 215 -8.74 11.60 4.63
CA GLU A 215 -7.59 12.50 4.53
C GLU A 215 -6.64 12.14 5.67
N ASP A 216 -5.44 11.63 5.37
CA ASP A 216 -4.45 11.28 6.40
C ASP A 216 -3.28 12.26 6.33
N THR A 217 -3.35 13.31 7.14
CA THR A 217 -2.18 14.12 7.49
C THR A 217 -1.42 13.34 8.56
N GLY A 218 -0.47 12.50 8.15
CA GLY A 218 0.12 11.46 9.00
C GLY A 218 0.38 11.89 10.44
N ASP A 219 -0.32 11.27 11.41
CA ASP A 219 0.10 11.28 12.82
C ASP A 219 -0.61 10.24 13.71
N ARG A 220 -0.78 8.99 13.25
CA ARG A 220 -1.21 7.90 14.13
C ARG A 220 -0.39 6.64 13.93
N PHE A 221 0.79 6.59 14.56
CA PHE A 221 1.24 5.53 15.49
C PHE A 221 2.45 5.98 16.35
N LYS A 222 2.45 7.23 16.86
CA LYS A 222 3.17 7.50 18.12
C LYS A 222 2.33 6.99 19.30
N ILE A 223 2.30 5.66 19.49
CA ILE A 223 2.06 5.07 20.81
C ILE A 223 3.14 4.01 21.06
N ARG A 224 4.12 4.48 21.85
CA ARG A 224 5.01 3.80 22.80
C ARG A 224 6.35 3.21 22.33
N GLY A 225 7.37 3.75 22.99
CA GLY A 225 8.79 3.44 23.00
C GLY A 225 9.54 4.68 23.44
#